data_AF-A0A2J6TVV8-F1
#
_entry.id   AF-A0A2J6TVV8-F1
#
_cell.length_a   1.000
_cell.length_b   1.000
_cell.length_c   1.000
_cell.angle_alpha   90.00
_cell.angle_beta   90.00
_cell.angle_gamma   90.00
#
_symmetry.space_group_name_H-M   'P 1'
#
loop_
_entity.id
_entity.type
_entity.pdbx_description
1 polymer ?
#
loop_
_entity_poly.entity_id
_entity_poly.type
_entity_poly.pdbx_seq_one_letter_code
_entity_poly.pdbx_strand_id
1 'polypeptide(L)'
;MSVQKIAASVTRQTNAVVVSAGLMEKTVKVRVGVQKWNNHIGKHFNQSRNILVHDPNSSLRIGDVISISPGWRASKQVHHVVNSILAPFGEPIESRPPVPTLEERLGMREEKRRAREERRKAKRREGAAGAESERAKGGESKEGGEAVVQAARVQEVKEAEQIQVGSAEGREESSVSEDEKAAKEAKEEAKEEDEAQKPKSWWRL
;
A
#
# COMPACT_ATOMS: atom_id res chain seq x y z
N MET A 1 2.63 -2.62 5.91
CA MET A 1 3.50 -3.26 6.92
C MET A 1 3.43 -2.41 8.16
N SER A 2 3.09 -2.97 9.32
CA SER A 2 3.10 -2.21 10.59
C SER A 2 4.53 -1.83 10.96
N VAL A 3 4.72 -0.62 11.48
CA VAL A 3 6.01 -0.07 11.91
C VAL A 3 6.72 -1.01 12.90
N GLN A 4 5.95 -1.70 13.73
CA GLN A 4 6.40 -2.70 14.70
C GLN A 4 7.20 -3.85 14.08
N LYS A 5 6.83 -4.33 12.88
CA LYS A 5 7.56 -5.41 12.18
C LYS A 5 8.91 -4.95 11.63
N ILE A 6 9.03 -3.67 11.29
CA ILE A 6 10.29 -3.05 10.85
C ILE A 6 11.20 -2.82 12.06
N ALA A 7 10.66 -2.35 13.18
CA ALA A 7 11.40 -2.20 14.44
C ALA A 7 11.95 -3.55 14.95
N ALA A 8 11.15 -4.62 14.93
CA ALA A 8 11.59 -5.96 15.32
C ALA A 8 12.62 -6.59 14.36
N SER A 9 12.63 -6.22 13.07
CA SER A 9 13.65 -6.72 12.13
C SER A 9 14.99 -6.00 12.24
N VAL A 10 15.00 -4.78 12.78
CA VAL A 10 16.22 -4.01 13.05
C VAL A 10 17.05 -4.64 14.18
N THR A 11 16.45 -5.36 15.12
CA THR A 11 17.17 -5.91 16.28
C THR A 11 18.05 -7.12 15.96
N ARG A 12 17.70 -7.94 14.96
CA ARG A 12 18.48 -9.15 14.63
C ARG A 12 19.56 -8.85 13.60
N GLN A 13 20.76 -8.54 14.07
CA GLN A 13 21.95 -8.45 13.22
C GLN A 13 22.59 -9.83 13.04
N THR A 14 23.10 -10.11 11.85
CA THR A 14 23.81 -11.36 11.56
C THR A 14 25.10 -11.06 10.81
N ASN A 15 26.19 -11.68 11.24
CA ASN A 15 27.48 -11.53 10.58
C ASN A 15 27.57 -12.49 9.39
N ALA A 16 28.15 -12.02 8.31
CA ALA A 16 28.17 -12.76 7.06
C ALA A 16 29.39 -12.38 6.21
N VAL A 17 29.81 -13.29 5.33
CA VAL A 17 30.99 -13.11 4.48
C VAL A 17 30.57 -12.96 3.02
N VAL A 18 31.08 -11.94 2.34
CA VAL A 18 30.76 -11.68 0.93
C VAL A 18 31.47 -12.71 0.04
N VAL A 19 30.68 -13.45 -0.75
CA VAL A 19 31.20 -14.49 -1.67
C VAL A 19 31.37 -13.96 -3.08
N SER A 20 30.44 -13.13 -3.55
CA SER A 20 30.54 -12.49 -4.87
C SER A 20 29.94 -11.09 -4.84
N ALA A 21 30.69 -10.12 -5.37
CA ALA A 21 30.31 -8.72 -5.52
C ALA A 21 30.53 -8.27 -6.98
N GLY A 22 29.85 -7.19 -7.41
CA GLY A 22 30.05 -6.58 -8.74
C GLY A 22 29.32 -7.24 -9.92
N LEU A 23 28.80 -8.46 -9.76
CA LEU A 23 28.03 -9.14 -10.82
C LEU A 23 26.59 -8.64 -10.94
N MET A 24 26.03 -8.09 -9.85
CA MET A 24 24.67 -7.59 -9.76
C MET A 24 24.69 -6.18 -9.22
N GLU A 25 23.91 -5.28 -9.81
CA GLU A 25 23.80 -3.92 -9.31
C GLU A 25 23.19 -3.89 -7.90
N LYS A 26 23.85 -3.17 -7.00
CA LYS A 26 23.39 -2.90 -5.62
C LYS A 26 23.00 -4.14 -4.82
N THR A 27 23.55 -5.29 -5.19
CA THR A 27 23.21 -6.60 -4.61
C THR A 27 24.46 -7.46 -4.57
N VAL A 28 24.67 -8.12 -3.44
CA VAL A 28 25.80 -9.04 -3.24
C VAL A 28 25.31 -10.41 -2.80
N LYS A 29 26.09 -11.45 -3.11
CA LYS A 29 25.86 -12.80 -2.60
C LYS A 29 26.73 -13.01 -1.38
N VAL A 30 26.10 -13.41 -0.28
CA VAL A 30 26.74 -13.48 1.02
C VAL A 30 26.49 -14.85 1.64
N ARG A 31 27.49 -15.37 2.34
CA ARG A 31 27.44 -16.63 3.08
C ARG A 31 27.20 -16.35 4.56
N VAL A 32 26.18 -16.98 5.11
CA VAL A 32 25.82 -16.93 6.54
C VAL A 32 26.05 -18.31 7.15
N GLY A 33 26.66 -18.34 8.34
CA GLY A 33 26.76 -19.54 9.16
C GLY A 33 25.44 -19.85 9.87
N VAL A 34 24.97 -21.08 9.75
CA VAL A 34 23.75 -21.59 10.40
C VAL A 34 24.09 -22.91 11.07
N GLN A 35 23.55 -23.17 12.25
CA GLN A 35 23.67 -24.48 12.87
C GLN A 35 22.42 -25.31 12.59
N LYS A 36 22.62 -26.54 12.11
CA LYS A 36 21.55 -27.51 11.90
C LYS A 36 21.65 -28.60 12.95
N TRP A 37 20.60 -28.77 13.74
CA TRP A 37 20.49 -29.87 14.68
C TRP A 37 20.17 -31.17 13.93
N ASN A 38 20.87 -32.25 14.26
CA ASN A 38 20.55 -33.60 13.79
C ASN A 38 19.91 -34.39 14.93
N ASN A 39 18.62 -34.71 14.81
CA ASN A 39 17.85 -35.45 15.82
C ASN A 39 18.38 -36.86 16.08
N HIS A 40 18.96 -37.52 15.08
CA HIS A 40 19.42 -38.90 15.22
C HIS A 40 20.72 -38.99 16.04
N ILE A 41 21.64 -38.04 15.81
CA ILE A 41 22.93 -37.98 16.51
C ILE A 41 22.85 -37.15 17.80
N GLY A 42 21.89 -36.22 17.89
CA GLY A 42 21.77 -35.29 19.01
C GLY A 42 22.87 -34.21 19.02
N LYS A 43 23.27 -33.71 17.85
CA LYS A 43 24.36 -32.73 17.72
C LYS A 43 24.04 -31.63 16.72
N HIS A 44 24.53 -30.41 16.99
CA HIS A 44 24.55 -29.30 16.04
C HIS A 44 25.73 -29.42 15.06
N PHE A 45 25.41 -29.34 13.77
CA PHE A 45 26.39 -29.27 12.69
C PHE A 45 26.41 -27.88 12.08
N ASN A 46 27.61 -27.40 11.74
CA ASN A 46 27.78 -26.14 11.03
C ASN A 46 27.37 -26.31 9.57
N GLN A 47 26.43 -25.50 9.13
CA GLN A 47 25.97 -25.41 7.75
C GLN A 47 26.11 -23.97 7.26
N SER A 48 26.53 -23.78 6.02
CA SER A 48 26.53 -22.47 5.39
C SER A 48 25.32 -22.28 4.48
N ARG A 49 24.66 -21.13 4.55
CA ARG A 49 23.60 -20.73 3.63
C ARG A 49 24.02 -19.49 2.85
N ASN A 50 23.80 -19.52 1.54
CA ASN A 50 23.99 -18.34 0.70
C ASN A 50 22.68 -17.55 0.57
N ILE A 51 22.76 -16.23 0.71
CA ILE A 51 21.62 -15.32 0.56
C ILE A 51 22.04 -14.10 -0.27
N LEU A 52 21.04 -13.42 -0.82
CA LEU A 52 21.24 -12.15 -1.54
C LEU A 52 20.94 -10.98 -0.60
N VAL A 53 21.83 -10.00 -0.61
CA VAL A 53 21.80 -8.83 0.30
C VAL A 53 21.87 -7.56 -0.53
N HIS A 54 21.05 -6.57 -0.17
CA HIS A 54 21.03 -5.26 -0.81
C HIS A 54 22.14 -4.37 -0.27
N ASP A 55 22.96 -3.82 -1.17
CA ASP A 55 24.00 -2.83 -0.91
C ASP A 55 23.68 -1.55 -1.70
N PRO A 56 23.10 -0.51 -1.08
CA PRO A 56 22.61 0.67 -1.81
C PRO A 56 23.66 1.40 -2.64
N ASN A 57 24.91 1.45 -2.16
CA ASN A 57 26.00 2.23 -2.72
C ASN A 57 27.08 1.36 -3.39
N SER A 58 26.88 0.04 -3.50
CA SER A 58 27.85 -0.90 -4.09
C SER A 58 29.26 -0.78 -3.49
N SER A 59 29.31 -0.64 -2.16
CA SER A 59 30.53 -0.44 -1.36
C SER A 59 31.34 -1.70 -1.14
N LEU A 60 30.72 -2.87 -1.26
CA LEU A 60 31.32 -4.13 -0.86
C LEU A 60 32.26 -4.74 -1.92
N ARG A 61 33.24 -5.50 -1.44
CA ARG A 61 34.17 -6.32 -2.22
C ARG A 61 34.08 -7.79 -1.78
N ILE A 62 34.66 -8.67 -2.59
CA ILE A 62 34.68 -10.10 -2.30
C ILE A 62 35.57 -10.34 -1.06
N GLY A 63 35.11 -11.16 -0.12
CA GLY A 63 35.84 -11.49 1.10
C GLY A 63 35.57 -10.58 2.30
N ASP A 64 34.84 -9.47 2.12
CA ASP A 64 34.47 -8.60 3.24
C ASP A 64 33.60 -9.34 4.27
N VAL A 65 33.81 -9.02 5.54
CA VAL A 65 32.93 -9.44 6.64
C VAL A 65 31.98 -8.29 6.96
N ILE A 66 30.68 -8.56 6.91
CA ILE A 66 29.63 -7.55 7.02
C ILE A 66 28.60 -7.92 8.09
N SER A 67 27.96 -6.90 8.65
CA SER A 67 26.73 -7.03 9.44
C SER A 67 25.53 -6.79 8.55
N ILE A 68 24.60 -7.75 8.53
CA ILE A 68 23.35 -7.68 7.76
C ILE A 68 22.13 -7.64 8.68
N SER A 69 21.08 -6.95 8.25
CA SER A 69 19.77 -6.98 8.89
C SER A 69 18.69 -7.55 7.95
N PRO A 70 17.78 -8.40 8.45
CA PRO A 70 16.62 -8.87 7.70
C PRO A 70 15.52 -7.79 7.65
N GLY A 71 14.46 -8.07 6.89
CA GLY A 71 13.26 -7.21 6.84
C GLY A 71 13.30 -6.13 5.75
N TRP A 72 14.44 -5.94 5.08
CA TRP A 72 14.55 -5.03 3.95
C TRP A 72 14.24 -5.72 2.62
N ARG A 73 12.98 -5.67 2.20
CA ARG A 73 12.57 -6.19 0.88
C ARG A 73 12.89 -5.21 -0.25
N ALA A 74 14.06 -5.35 -0.87
CA ALA A 74 14.44 -4.59 -2.07
C ALA A 74 13.90 -5.21 -3.36
N SER A 75 13.87 -6.55 -3.43
CA SER A 75 13.40 -7.32 -4.59
C SER A 75 12.65 -8.59 -4.13
N LYS A 76 12.28 -9.46 -5.08
CA LYS A 76 11.57 -10.74 -4.80
C LYS A 76 12.42 -11.69 -3.95
N GLN A 77 13.73 -11.75 -4.18
CA GLN A 77 14.66 -12.64 -3.47
C GLN A 77 15.55 -11.91 -2.45
N VAL A 78 15.62 -10.57 -2.52
CA VAL A 78 16.49 -9.76 -1.67
C VAL A 78 15.69 -9.23 -0.48
N HIS A 79 15.94 -9.81 0.69
CA HIS A 79 15.23 -9.52 1.94
C HIS A 79 16.12 -8.97 3.05
N HIS A 80 17.42 -8.87 2.78
CA HIS A 80 18.43 -8.41 3.73
C HIS A 80 19.09 -7.16 3.18
N VAL A 81 19.58 -6.31 4.08
CA VAL A 81 20.35 -5.11 3.75
C VAL A 81 21.63 -5.09 4.58
N VAL A 82 22.67 -4.50 4.00
CA VAL A 82 23.93 -4.24 4.70
C VAL A 82 23.72 -3.14 5.73
N ASN A 83 24.19 -3.35 6.96
CA ASN A 83 24.21 -2.33 8.00
C ASN A 83 25.58 -1.67 8.11
N SER A 84 26.64 -2.47 8.24
CA SER A 84 28.01 -1.99 8.38
C SER A 84 29.02 -3.02 7.85
N ILE A 85 30.18 -2.52 7.44
CA ILE A 85 31.36 -3.34 7.11
C ILE A 85 32.13 -3.53 8.42
N LEU A 86 32.32 -4.78 8.83
CA LEU A 86 33.03 -5.12 10.07
C LEU A 86 34.53 -5.26 9.81
N ALA A 87 34.89 -5.97 8.75
CA ALA A 87 36.28 -6.14 8.32
C ALA A 87 36.35 -6.02 6.80
N PRO A 88 36.92 -4.93 6.26
CA PRO A 88 37.15 -4.80 4.83
C PRO A 88 38.31 -5.71 4.39
N PHE A 89 38.16 -6.34 3.23
CA PHE A 89 39.21 -7.11 2.57
C PHE A 89 39.83 -6.30 1.43
N GLY A 90 41.16 -6.13 1.46
CA GLY A 90 41.88 -5.34 0.47
C GLY A 90 41.80 -3.84 0.74
N GLU A 91 41.03 -3.11 -0.07
CA GLU A 91 40.89 -1.64 0.04
C GLU A 91 40.31 -1.22 1.41
N PRO A 92 40.83 -0.16 2.06
CA PRO A 92 40.29 0.33 3.33
C PRO A 92 38.87 0.87 3.17
N ILE A 93 38.18 1.08 4.29
CA ILE A 93 36.79 1.58 4.28
C ILE A 93 36.67 3.01 3.73
N GLU A 94 37.73 3.81 3.88
CA GLU A 94 37.77 5.22 3.50
C GLU A 94 37.78 5.44 1.98
N SER A 95 38.38 4.52 1.22
CA SER A 95 38.43 4.62 -0.25
C SER A 95 37.13 4.15 -0.92
N ARG A 96 36.16 3.67 -0.15
CA ARG A 96 34.92 3.07 -0.62
C ARG A 96 33.75 4.03 -0.37
N PRO A 97 32.67 3.94 -1.17
CA PRO A 97 31.47 4.72 -0.89
C PRO A 97 30.87 4.27 0.45
N PRO A 98 30.45 5.21 1.32
CA PRO A 98 29.93 4.87 2.65
C PRO A 98 28.61 4.11 2.55
N VAL A 99 28.38 3.18 3.49
CA VAL A 99 27.10 2.47 3.61
C VAL A 99 26.06 3.39 4.27
N PRO A 100 24.89 3.62 3.64
CA PRO A 100 23.88 4.51 4.21
C PRO A 100 23.34 4.03 5.56
N THR A 101 23.06 4.98 6.45
CA THR A 101 22.44 4.70 7.74
C THR A 101 20.99 4.20 7.57
N LEU A 102 20.39 3.68 8.64
CA LEU A 102 18.99 3.20 8.58
C LEU A 102 18.03 4.36 8.28
N GLU A 103 18.28 5.54 8.84
CA GLU A 103 17.45 6.73 8.66
C GLU A 103 17.51 7.24 7.22
N GLU A 104 18.71 7.35 6.66
CA GLU A 104 18.90 7.70 5.25
C GLU A 104 18.18 6.73 4.31
N ARG A 105 18.28 5.42 4.59
CA ARG A 105 17.57 4.38 3.82
C ARG A 105 16.05 4.56 3.87
N LEU A 106 15.50 4.89 5.03
CA LEU A 106 14.07 5.16 5.19
C LEU A 106 13.68 6.44 4.44
N GLY A 107 14.47 7.51 4.54
CA GLY A 107 14.30 8.75 3.80
C GLY A 107 14.23 8.52 2.28
N MET A 108 15.21 7.81 1.71
CA MET A 108 15.22 7.45 0.29
C MET A 108 13.97 6.66 -0.13
N ARG A 109 13.46 5.78 0.75
CA ARG A 109 12.22 5.02 0.49
C ARG A 109 10.99 5.90 0.53
N GLU A 110 10.92 6.84 1.46
CA GLU A 110 9.84 7.79 1.58
C GLU A 110 9.78 8.74 0.40
N GLU A 111 10.93 9.29 -0.03
CA GLU A 111 11.04 10.14 -1.22
C GLU A 111 10.55 9.39 -2.46
N LYS A 112 11.02 8.15 -2.65
CA LYS A 112 10.56 7.30 -3.76
C LYS A 112 9.06 7.01 -3.70
N ARG A 113 8.51 6.85 -2.49
CA ARG A 113 7.06 6.67 -2.29
C ARG A 113 6.30 7.95 -2.63
N ARG A 114 6.74 9.11 -2.12
CA ARG A 114 6.13 10.43 -2.37
C ARG A 114 6.14 10.76 -3.85
N ALA A 115 7.28 10.62 -4.53
CA ALA A 115 7.39 10.83 -5.99
C ALA A 115 6.44 9.90 -6.79
N ARG A 116 6.30 8.63 -6.36
CA ARG A 116 5.35 7.70 -6.99
C ARG A 116 3.89 8.13 -6.78
N GLU A 117 3.55 8.62 -5.59
CA GLU A 117 2.22 9.11 -5.25
C GLU A 117 1.88 10.39 -6.00
N GLU A 118 2.80 11.35 -6.09
CA GLU A 118 2.66 12.57 -6.89
C GLU A 118 2.42 12.25 -8.35
N ARG A 119 3.23 11.36 -8.94
CA ARG A 119 3.02 10.88 -10.32
C ARG A 119 1.66 10.23 -10.50
N ARG A 120 1.16 9.50 -9.49
CA ARG A 120 -0.18 8.87 -9.54
C ARG A 120 -1.30 9.90 -9.42
N LYS A 121 -1.12 10.94 -8.60
CA LYS A 121 -2.07 12.04 -8.45
C LYS A 121 -2.16 12.87 -9.73
N ALA A 122 -1.03 13.20 -10.34
CA ALA A 122 -0.98 13.92 -11.63
C ALA A 122 -1.76 13.16 -12.72
N LYS A 123 -1.45 11.87 -12.92
CA LYS A 123 -2.18 11.01 -13.88
C LYS A 123 -3.69 10.92 -13.60
N ARG A 124 -4.10 10.94 -12.32
CA ARG A 124 -5.52 10.92 -11.94
C ARG A 124 -6.21 12.23 -12.26
N ARG A 125 -5.56 13.38 -12.04
CA ARG A 125 -6.09 14.71 -12.40
C ARG A 125 -6.23 14.86 -13.91
N GLU A 126 -5.22 14.45 -14.67
CA GLU A 126 -5.26 14.46 -16.15
C GLU A 126 -6.35 13.54 -16.68
N GLY A 127 -6.48 12.32 -16.15
CA GLY A 127 -7.55 11.39 -16.55
C GLY A 127 -8.96 11.85 -16.18
N ALA A 128 -9.13 12.53 -15.04
CA ALA A 128 -10.42 13.13 -14.65
C ALA A 128 -10.79 14.31 -15.56
N ALA A 129 -9.83 15.20 -15.86
CA ALA A 129 -10.04 16.30 -16.79
C ALA A 129 -10.34 15.81 -18.22
N GLY A 130 -9.67 14.74 -18.66
CA GLY A 130 -9.96 14.07 -19.93
C GLY A 130 -11.39 13.51 -19.98
N ALA A 131 -11.82 12.80 -18.94
CA ALA A 131 -13.16 12.24 -18.83
C ALA A 131 -14.26 13.32 -18.72
N GLU A 132 -14.00 14.43 -18.04
CA GLU A 132 -14.90 15.60 -18.03
C GLU A 132 -15.00 16.25 -19.41
N SER A 133 -13.88 16.39 -20.13
CA SER A 133 -13.89 16.94 -21.48
C SER A 133 -14.60 16.04 -22.49
N GLU A 134 -14.50 14.72 -22.34
CA GLU A 134 -15.23 13.74 -23.17
C GLU A 134 -16.73 13.70 -22.81
N ARG A 135 -17.10 13.82 -21.53
CA ARG A 135 -18.51 13.99 -21.12
C ARG A 135 -19.12 15.28 -21.66
N ALA A 136 -18.36 16.38 -21.65
CA ALA A 136 -18.81 17.65 -22.22
C ALA A 136 -19.04 17.53 -23.74
N LYS A 137 -18.14 16.88 -24.47
CA LYS A 137 -18.29 16.65 -25.92
C LYS A 137 -19.38 15.62 -26.28
N GLY A 138 -19.66 14.65 -25.41
CA GLY A 138 -20.74 13.68 -25.59
C GLY A 138 -22.14 14.22 -25.29
N GLY A 139 -22.24 15.37 -24.61
CA GLY A 139 -23.52 16.01 -24.24
C GLY A 139 -24.14 16.86 -25.36
N GLU A 140 -23.35 17.38 -26.31
CA GLU A 140 -23.81 18.35 -27.32
C GLU A 140 -24.55 17.73 -28.54
N SER A 141 -24.86 16.43 -28.54
CA SER A 141 -25.51 15.77 -29.70
C SER A 141 -26.89 15.16 -29.42
N LYS A 142 -27.55 15.49 -28.29
CA LYS A 142 -28.88 14.94 -27.95
C LYS A 142 -29.98 15.95 -27.62
N GLU A 143 -29.79 17.26 -27.82
CA GLU A 143 -30.85 18.27 -27.54
C GLU A 143 -31.53 18.85 -28.80
N GLY A 144 -31.36 18.24 -29.97
CA GLY A 144 -32.01 18.70 -31.21
C GLY A 144 -33.31 17.99 -31.61
N GLY A 145 -33.72 16.92 -30.90
CA GLY A 145 -34.77 15.99 -31.40
C GLY A 145 -36.11 15.99 -30.67
N GLU A 146 -36.17 16.39 -29.40
CA GLU A 146 -37.37 16.14 -28.56
C GLU A 146 -38.27 17.36 -28.33
N ALA A 147 -37.86 18.56 -28.75
CA ALA A 147 -38.66 19.78 -28.54
C ALA A 147 -39.81 19.97 -29.55
N VAL A 148 -39.80 19.28 -30.69
CA VAL A 148 -40.81 19.48 -31.76
C VAL A 148 -42.06 18.60 -31.58
N VAL A 149 -42.00 17.53 -30.79
CA VAL A 149 -43.11 16.56 -30.67
C VAL A 149 -44.11 16.93 -29.57
N GLN A 150 -43.72 17.76 -28.58
CA GLN A 150 -44.59 18.08 -27.44
C GLN A 150 -45.55 19.26 -27.70
N ALA A 151 -45.24 20.16 -28.64
CA ALA A 151 -46.10 21.30 -28.97
C ALA A 151 -47.36 20.91 -29.78
N ALA A 152 -47.34 19.78 -30.49
CA ALA A 152 -48.47 19.31 -31.30
C ALA A 152 -49.53 18.53 -30.52
N ARG A 153 -49.25 18.09 -29.28
CA ARG A 153 -50.16 17.22 -28.50
C ARG A 153 -51.05 17.97 -27.49
N VAL A 154 -50.81 19.28 -27.30
CA VAL A 154 -51.49 20.10 -26.28
C VAL A 154 -52.74 20.83 -26.83
N GLN A 155 -52.99 20.79 -28.15
CA GLN A 155 -54.15 21.45 -28.77
C GLN A 155 -55.40 20.56 -28.90
N GLU A 156 -55.31 19.24 -28.74
CA GLU A 156 -56.48 18.34 -28.90
C GLU A 156 -57.20 17.95 -27.58
N VAL A 157 -56.69 18.35 -26.40
CA VAL A 157 -57.25 17.92 -25.09
C VAL A 157 -57.97 19.07 -24.36
N LYS A 158 -58.15 20.24 -24.99
CA LYS A 158 -58.78 21.42 -24.36
C LYS A 158 -60.28 21.61 -24.63
N GLU A 159 -60.94 20.72 -25.38
CA GLU A 159 -62.39 20.79 -25.64
C GLU A 159 -63.25 19.76 -24.88
N ALA A 160 -62.65 18.90 -24.06
CA ALA A 160 -63.41 17.90 -23.31
C ALA A 160 -62.89 17.77 -21.88
N GLU A 161 -63.25 18.73 -21.01
CA GLU A 161 -63.52 18.50 -19.58
C GLU A 161 -63.90 19.82 -18.90
N GLN A 162 -65.12 20.28 -19.20
CA GLN A 162 -65.91 21.01 -18.22
C GLN A 162 -66.73 19.94 -17.50
N ILE A 163 -66.48 19.69 -16.21
CA ILE A 163 -67.44 19.33 -15.14
C ILE A 163 -66.69 18.80 -13.90
N GLN A 164 -67.03 19.42 -12.77
CA GLN A 164 -66.87 18.97 -11.37
C GLN A 164 -65.58 19.26 -10.57
N VAL A 165 -65.62 20.42 -9.91
CA VAL A 165 -65.72 20.61 -8.44
C VAL A 165 -64.83 19.73 -7.55
N GLY A 166 -63.95 20.39 -6.79
CA GLY A 166 -63.65 19.97 -5.42
C GLY A 166 -62.24 20.24 -4.90
N SER A 167 -62.09 21.39 -4.21
CA SER A 167 -61.42 21.55 -2.91
C SER A 167 -59.92 21.24 -2.69
N ALA A 168 -59.32 22.11 -1.86
CA ALA A 168 -58.23 21.90 -0.90
C ALA A 168 -56.79 22.34 -1.28
N GLU A 169 -56.47 23.51 -0.73
CA GLU A 169 -55.22 23.99 -0.13
C GLU A 169 -54.05 23.01 0.11
N GLY A 170 -52.85 23.49 -0.21
CA GLY A 170 -51.71 23.59 0.73
C GLY A 170 -50.76 22.38 0.92
N ARG A 171 -49.45 22.60 0.71
CA ARG A 171 -48.43 22.75 1.78
C ARG A 171 -47.03 22.25 1.38
N GLU A 172 -46.04 23.02 1.84
CA GLU A 172 -44.60 22.78 1.90
C GLU A 172 -44.15 21.60 2.80
N GLU A 173 -42.89 21.19 2.54
CA GLU A 173 -41.83 20.81 3.50
C GLU A 173 -41.71 19.39 4.10
N SER A 174 -40.55 18.79 3.74
CA SER A 174 -39.54 18.06 4.52
C SER A 174 -39.95 17.16 5.71
N SER A 175 -39.63 15.87 5.57
CA SER A 175 -39.30 15.00 6.70
C SER A 175 -38.15 14.06 6.31
N VAL A 176 -37.05 14.13 7.06
CA VAL A 176 -36.04 13.05 7.10
C VAL A 176 -36.67 11.94 7.94
N SER A 177 -36.85 10.77 7.33
CA SER A 177 -37.64 9.68 7.90
C SER A 177 -36.99 9.09 9.15
N GLU A 178 -37.85 8.74 10.11
CA GLU A 178 -37.49 8.06 11.36
C GLU A 178 -36.79 6.71 11.12
N ASP A 179 -36.97 6.14 9.92
CA ASP A 179 -36.33 4.90 9.46
C ASP A 179 -34.80 4.99 9.38
N GLU A 180 -34.22 6.15 9.05
CA GLU A 180 -32.76 6.31 9.00
C GLU A 180 -32.11 6.36 10.39
N LYS A 181 -32.87 6.78 11.41
CA LYS A 181 -32.40 6.79 12.81
C LYS A 181 -32.43 5.40 13.41
N ALA A 182 -33.52 4.66 13.20
CA ALA A 182 -33.64 3.27 13.64
C ALA A 182 -32.57 2.35 13.02
N ALA A 183 -32.20 2.57 11.75
CA ALA A 183 -31.16 1.78 11.08
C ALA A 183 -29.73 2.04 11.58
N LYS A 184 -29.48 3.20 12.21
CA LYS A 184 -28.17 3.52 12.82
C LYS A 184 -28.05 2.92 14.21
N GLU A 185 -29.12 2.99 15.01
CA GLU A 185 -29.17 2.41 16.37
C GLU A 185 -28.97 0.89 16.34
N ALA A 186 -29.67 0.18 15.45
CA ALA A 186 -29.53 -1.27 15.31
C ALA A 186 -28.12 -1.73 14.87
N LYS A 187 -27.37 -0.87 14.16
CA LYS A 187 -25.98 -1.16 13.76
C LYS A 187 -24.98 -0.92 14.89
N GLU A 188 -25.31 -0.04 15.83
CA GLU A 188 -24.45 0.25 16.98
C GLU A 188 -24.58 -0.86 18.03
N GLU A 189 -25.81 -1.30 18.32
CA GLU A 189 -26.06 -2.42 19.24
C GLU A 189 -25.44 -3.74 18.76
N ALA A 190 -25.57 -4.07 17.46
CA ALA A 190 -24.96 -5.28 16.90
C ALA A 190 -23.43 -5.30 16.97
N LYS A 191 -22.79 -4.12 17.03
CA LYS A 191 -21.34 -3.99 17.12
C LYS A 191 -20.86 -4.14 18.57
N GLU A 192 -21.66 -3.71 19.53
CA GLU A 192 -21.37 -3.83 20.96
C GLU A 192 -21.51 -5.29 21.44
N GLU A 193 -22.48 -6.04 20.91
CA GLU A 193 -22.64 -7.47 21.21
C GLU A 193 -21.49 -8.35 20.65
N ASP A 194 -20.98 -8.06 19.44
CA ASP A 194 -19.84 -8.77 18.85
C ASP A 194 -18.51 -8.45 19.55
N GLU A 195 -18.42 -7.31 20.24
CA GLU A 195 -17.26 -6.94 21.05
C GLU A 195 -17.31 -7.61 22.44
N ALA A 196 -18.50 -7.82 23.00
CA ALA A 196 -18.72 -8.50 24.27
C ALA A 196 -18.49 -10.03 24.21
N GLN A 197 -18.72 -10.68 23.06
CA GLN A 197 -18.59 -12.14 22.92
C GLN A 197 -17.17 -12.65 22.64
N LYS A 198 -16.16 -11.79 22.49
CA LYS A 198 -14.77 -12.23 22.23
C LYS A 198 -14.11 -12.75 23.51
N PRO A 199 -13.74 -14.05 23.60
CA PRO A 199 -13.14 -14.60 24.81
C PRO A 199 -11.73 -14.03 25.05
N LYS A 200 -11.50 -13.49 26.26
CA LYS A 200 -10.22 -12.90 26.74
C LYS A 200 -9.05 -13.91 26.90
N SER A 201 -9.16 -15.14 26.38
CA SER A 201 -8.13 -16.18 26.54
C SER A 201 -7.22 -16.37 25.31
N TRP A 202 -7.37 -15.58 24.25
CA TRP A 202 -6.58 -15.76 23.03
C TRP A 202 -5.32 -14.88 22.93
N TRP A 203 -4.65 -14.64 24.07
CA TRP A 203 -3.31 -14.03 24.15
C TRP A 203 -2.42 -14.78 25.16
N ARG A 204 -2.35 -16.11 25.06
CA ARG A 204 -1.22 -16.89 25.60
C ARG A 204 -0.83 -17.96 24.59
N LEU A 205 0.16 -17.65 23.77
CA LEU A 205 1.23 -18.52 23.27
C LEU A 205 2.19 -17.69 22.41
#